data_AF-A0AAU4MN94-F1
#
_entry.id   AF-A0AAU4MN94-F1
#
_cell.length_a   1.000
_cell.length_b   1.000
_cell.length_c   1.000
_cell.angle_alpha   90.00
_cell.angle_beta   90.00
_cell.angle_gamma   90.00
#
_symmetry.space_group_name_H-M   'P 1'
#
loop_
_entity.id
_entity.type
_entity.pdbx_description
1 polymer ?
#
loop_
_entity_poly.entity_id
_entity_poly.type
_entity_poly.pdbx_seq_one_letter_code
_entity_poly.pdbx_strand_id
1 'polypeptide(L)' 'MTARVPDKAAREAAAKRMANLTKFYADRQEAATSNRQLAQTLVDQAKAIARAAEKNGDDSAWYSLAQNLSAWCNQHGG' A
#
# COMPACT_ATOMS: atom_id res chain seq x y z
N MET A 1 32.19 -0.14 -9.19
CA MET A 1 30.77 -0.52 -9.12
C MET A 1 29.93 0.70 -9.44
N THR A 2 29.53 0.90 -10.70
CA THR A 2 28.66 2.02 -11.11
C THR A 2 27.21 1.62 -10.90
N ALA A 3 26.53 2.27 -9.96
CA ALA A 3 25.09 2.12 -9.77
C ALA A 3 24.39 2.53 -11.08
N ARG A 4 23.73 1.57 -11.74
CA ARG A 4 22.92 1.84 -12.94
C ARG A 4 21.75 2.70 -12.51
N VAL A 5 21.86 4.01 -12.74
CA VAL A 5 20.76 4.95 -12.55
C VAL A 5 19.56 4.40 -13.32
N PRO A 6 18.42 4.13 -12.67
CA PRO A 6 17.26 3.60 -13.37
C PRO A 6 16.86 4.57 -14.47
N ASP A 7 16.68 4.03 -15.67
CA ASP A 7 16.26 4.74 -16.87
C ASP A 7 15.06 5.64 -16.54
N LYS A 8 15.07 6.88 -17.06
CA LYS A 8 13.97 7.84 -16.87
C LYS A 8 12.61 7.20 -17.16
N ALA A 9 12.53 6.32 -18.16
CA ALA A 9 11.33 5.56 -18.50
C ALA A 9 10.88 4.61 -17.38
N ALA A 10 11.80 3.99 -16.64
CA ALA A 10 11.48 3.12 -15.52
C ALA A 10 10.89 3.91 -14.33
N ARG A 11 11.41 5.11 -14.08
CA ARG A 11 10.88 6.02 -13.04
C ARG A 11 9.48 6.52 -13.39
N GLU A 12 9.26 6.93 -14.64
CA GLU A 12 7.94 7.36 -15.12
C GLU A 12 6.92 6.21 -15.09
N ALA A 13 7.33 4.99 -15.46
CA ALA A 13 6.48 3.81 -15.38
C ALA A 13 6.10 3.46 -13.93
N ALA A 14 7.04 3.58 -12.98
CA ALA A 14 6.77 3.39 -11.56
C ALA A 14 5.79 4.44 -11.02
N ALA A 15 5.98 5.72 -11.37
CA ALA A 15 5.08 6.80 -10.98
C ALA A 15 3.66 6.59 -11.53
N LYS A 16 3.52 6.20 -12.81
CA LYS A 16 2.22 5.88 -13.43
C LYS A 16 1.53 4.70 -12.74
N ARG A 17 2.28 3.65 -12.37
CA ARG A 17 1.74 2.50 -11.63
C ARG A 17 1.20 2.92 -10.27
N MET A 18 1.93 3.77 -9.54
CA MET A 18 1.47 4.30 -8.25
C MET A 18 0.22 5.17 -8.41
N ALA A 19 0.17 6.05 -9.40
CA ALA A 19 -1.01 6.87 -9.69
C ALA A 19 -2.25 6.03 -10.02
N ASN A 20 -2.08 4.98 -10.84
CA ASN A 20 -3.16 4.06 -11.18
C ASN A 20 -3.64 3.26 -9.96
N LEU A 21 -2.72 2.83 -9.09
CA LEU A 21 -3.03 2.17 -7.82
C LEU A 21 -3.85 3.09 -6.91
N THR A 22 -3.41 4.34 -6.73
CA THR A 22 -4.12 5.33 -5.93
C THR A 22 -5.53 5.55 -6.45
N LYS A 23 -5.68 5.72 -7.78
CA LYS A 23 -7.01 5.89 -8.39
C LYS A 23 -7.90 4.66 -8.18
N PHE A 24 -7.38 3.45 -8.45
CA PHE A 24 -8.13 2.21 -8.29
C PHE A 24 -8.68 2.03 -6.87
N TYR A 25 -7.88 2.35 -5.86
CA TYR A 25 -8.34 2.25 -4.47
C TYR A 25 -9.25 3.42 -4.07
N ALA A 26 -9.03 4.63 -4.59
CA ALA A 26 -9.95 5.75 -4.37
C ALA A 26 -11.36 5.43 -4.89
N ASP A 27 -11.47 4.95 -6.13
CA ASP A 27 -12.75 4.57 -6.73
C ASP A 27 -13.48 3.49 -5.90
N ARG A 28 -12.72 2.52 -5.34
CA ARG A 28 -13.29 1.46 -4.48
C ARG A 28 -13.68 1.93 -3.08
N GLN A 29 -12.98 2.94 -2.55
CA GLN A 29 -13.36 3.58 -1.29
C GLN A 29 -14.64 4.39 -1.46
N GLU A 30 -14.76 5.16 -2.54
CA GLU A 30 -15.97 5.92 -2.87
C GLU A 30 -17.18 5.00 -3.14
N ALA A 31 -16.95 3.87 -3.79
CA ALA A 31 -18.00 2.88 -4.06
C ALA A 31 -18.36 1.98 -2.86
N ALA A 32 -17.68 2.12 -1.71
CA ALA A 32 -17.95 1.30 -0.53
C ALA A 32 -19.30 1.68 0.09
N THR A 33 -20.22 0.72 0.21
CA THR A 33 -21.56 0.97 0.76
C THR A 33 -21.67 0.68 2.26
N SER A 34 -20.57 0.22 2.88
CA SER A 34 -20.50 -0.05 4.33
C SER A 34 -19.10 0.18 4.88
N ASN A 35 -19.02 0.51 6.18
CA ASN A 35 -17.75 0.65 6.88
C ASN A 35 -16.90 -0.63 6.84
N ARG A 36 -17.54 -1.81 6.81
CA ARG A 36 -16.84 -3.09 6.64
C ARG A 36 -16.16 -3.18 5.27
N GLN A 37 -16.88 -2.82 4.21
CA GLN A 37 -16.34 -2.83 2.86
C GLN A 37 -15.22 -1.79 2.70
N LEU A 38 -15.39 -0.60 3.30
CA LEU A 38 -14.35 0.42 3.33
C LEU A 38 -13.08 -0.06 4.04
N ALA A 39 -13.23 -0.65 5.23
CA ALA A 39 -12.11 -1.20 5.99
C ALA A 39 -11.37 -2.30 5.20
N GLN A 40 -12.10 -3.19 4.53
CA GLN A 40 -11.50 -4.21 3.66
C GLN A 40 -10.70 -3.58 2.53
N THR A 41 -11.26 -2.59 1.83
CA THR A 41 -10.57 -1.86 0.75
C THR A 41 -9.28 -1.20 1.24
N LEU A 42 -9.30 -0.58 2.41
CA LEU A 42 -8.13 0.06 3.02
C LEU A 42 -7.04 -0.95 3.39
N VAL A 43 -7.42 -2.08 3.99
CA VAL A 43 -6.47 -3.17 4.30
C VAL A 43 -5.85 -3.74 3.03
N ASP A 44 -6.63 -3.92 1.96
CA ASP A 44 -6.12 -4.41 0.69
C ASP A 44 -5.16 -3.42 0.04
N GLN A 45 -5.45 -2.11 0.12
CA GLN A 45 -4.54 -1.06 -0.33
C GLN A 45 -3.23 -1.08 0.44
N ALA A 46 -3.28 -1.16 1.77
CA ALA A 46 -2.09 -1.18 2.61
C ALA A 46 -1.19 -2.39 2.29
N LYS A 47 -1.79 -3.57 2.07
CA LYS A 47 -1.06 -4.77 1.63
C LYS A 47 -0.43 -4.59 0.25
N ALA A 48 -1.11 -3.95 -0.70
CA ALA A 48 -0.56 -3.68 -2.03
C ALA A 48 0.67 -2.77 -1.96
N ILE A 49 0.62 -1.74 -1.10
CA ILE A 49 1.75 -0.84 -0.84
C ILE A 49 2.92 -1.60 -0.20
N ALA A 50 2.65 -2.41 0.84
CA ALA A 50 3.69 -3.18 1.52
C ALA A 50 4.38 -4.19 0.58
N ARG A 51 3.63 -4.88 -0.28
CA ARG A 51 4.20 -5.76 -1.34
C ARG A 51 5.08 -5.01 -2.33
N ALA A 52 4.69 -3.78 -2.69
CA ALA A 52 5.48 -2.96 -3.60
C ALA A 52 6.80 -2.50 -2.94
N ALA A 53 6.77 -2.17 -1.65
CA ALA A 53 7.96 -1.83 -0.85
C ALA A 53 8.90 -3.04 -0.68
N GLU A 54 8.38 -4.20 -0.29
CA GLU A 54 9.12 -5.46 -0.16
C GLU A 54 9.84 -5.82 -1.46
N LYS A 55 9.15 -5.70 -2.61
CA LYS A 55 9.76 -5.92 -3.93
C LYS A 55 10.93 -4.99 -4.22
N ASN A 56 10.96 -3.81 -3.61
CA ASN A 56 12.05 -2.84 -3.72
C ASN A 56 13.11 -2.99 -2.61
N GLY A 57 13.00 -4.03 -1.78
CA GLY A 57 13.94 -4.32 -0.68
C GLY A 57 13.63 -3.57 0.61
N ASP A 58 12.42 -3.02 0.77
CA ASP A 58 11.98 -2.34 1.99
C ASP A 58 10.90 -3.13 2.73
N ASP A 59 11.32 -3.94 3.70
CA ASP A 59 10.44 -4.75 4.54
C ASP A 59 9.79 -3.94 5.67
N SER A 60 10.22 -2.69 5.89
CA SER A 60 9.70 -1.85 6.98
C SER A 60 8.22 -1.49 6.81
N ALA A 61 7.72 -1.52 5.56
CA ALA A 61 6.31 -1.29 5.25
C ALA A 61 5.39 -2.39 5.82
N TRP A 62 5.82 -3.66 5.77
CA TRP A 62 5.09 -4.77 6.38
C TRP A 62 5.07 -4.66 7.90
N TYR A 63 6.22 -4.34 8.49
CA TYR A 63 6.34 -4.16 9.94
C TYR A 63 5.45 -3.01 10.45
N SER A 64 5.47 -1.86 9.76
CA SER A 64 4.61 -0.71 10.09
C SER A 64 3.13 -1.05 9.97
N LEU A 65 2.73 -1.81 8.95
CA LEU A 65 1.35 -2.30 8.81
C LEU A 65 0.97 -3.22 9.98
N ALA A 66 1.84 -4.15 10.36
CA ALA A 66 1.61 -5.05 11.48
C ALA A 66 1.47 -4.29 12.80
N GLN A 67 2.30 -3.28 13.05
CA GLN A 67 2.18 -2.43 14.24
C GLN A 67 0.84 -1.69 14.31
N ASN A 68 0.39 -1.10 13.19
CA ASN A 68 -0.89 -0.40 13.15
C ASN A 68 -2.08 -1.34 13.41
N LEU A 69 -2.06 -2.54 12.81
CA LEU A 69 -3.10 -3.55 13.05
C LEU A 69 -3.06 -4.06 14.49
N SER A 70 -1.87 -4.32 15.04
CA SER A 70 -1.72 -4.73 16.44
C SER A 70 -2.21 -3.65 17.40
N ALA A 71 -1.91 -2.38 17.15
CA ALA A 71 -2.40 -1.27 17.97
C ALA A 71 -3.93 -1.20 17.94
N TRP A 72 -4.54 -1.35 16.77
CA TRP A 72 -6.00 -1.40 16.63
C TRP A 72 -6.60 -2.60 17.40
N CYS A 73 -6.01 -3.79 17.25
CA CYS A 73 -6.44 -4.98 17.98
C CYS A 73 -6.30 -4.79 19.50
N ASN A 74 -5.24 -4.16 19.99
CA ASN A 74 -5.09 -3.92 21.44
C ASN A 74 -6.10 -2.89 21.96
N GLN A 75 -6.49 -1.90 21.15
CA GLN A 75 -7.49 -0.89 21.54
C GLN A 75 -8.92 -1.45 21.59
N HIS A 76 -9.22 -2.46 20.78
CA HIS A 76 -10.59 -2.95 20.58
C HIS A 76 -10.81 -4.44 20.88
N GLY A 77 -9.74 -5.20 21.07
CA GLY A 77 -9.75 -6.65 21.24
C GLY A 77 -9.55 -7.13 22.68
N GLY A 78 -8.95 -6.31 23.54
CA GLY A 78 -8.61 -6.67 24.93
C GLY A 78 -7.26 -7.35 25.06
#